data_AF-A0A1G8Z7K4-F1
#
_entry.id   AF-A0A1G8Z7K4-F1
#
_cell.length_a   1.000
_cell.length_b   1.000
_cell.length_c   1.000
_cell.angle_alpha   90.00
_cell.angle_beta   90.00
_cell.angle_gamma   90.00
#
_symmetry.space_group_name_H-M   'P 1'
#
loop_
_entity.id
_entity.type
_entity.pdbx_description
1 polymer ?
#
loop_
_entity_poly.entity_id
_entity_poly.type
_entity_poly.pdbx_seq_one_letter_code
_entity_poly.pdbx_strand_id
1 'polypeptide(L)'
;MAKLKLSKKSDLDLPKEPIFTPRFAVALVLIALGIGWIVYYYVGVRPNEVGGDFTGPKPVQKLEGWNYLIGFVLLFLGLAVAAHPKTPLGRGRGVVVGMLGCFVIGLIWICVFYVFANDHLDKIWVFNDLGQKNLLVGIGFMAVGFTFATKWE
;
A
#
# COMPACT_ATOMS: atom_id res chain seq x y z
N MET A 1 -43.17 -35.80 25.67
CA MET A 1 -42.84 -34.55 24.92
C MET A 1 -41.60 -33.93 25.55
N ALA A 2 -40.40 -34.27 25.06
CA ALA A 2 -39.15 -33.68 25.53
C ALA A 2 -38.92 -32.35 24.79
N LYS A 3 -38.98 -31.22 25.50
CA LYS A 3 -38.56 -29.92 24.94
C LYS A 3 -37.04 -29.90 24.85
N LEU A 4 -36.51 -30.24 23.68
CA LEU A 4 -35.14 -29.92 23.28
C LEU A 4 -35.01 -28.38 23.23
N LYS A 5 -34.56 -27.78 24.34
CA LYS A 5 -34.01 -26.42 24.33
C LYS A 5 -32.67 -26.49 23.58
N LEU A 6 -32.70 -26.35 22.26
CA LEU A 6 -31.51 -25.90 21.53
C LEU A 6 -31.25 -24.46 21.99
N SER A 7 -30.36 -24.32 22.97
CA SER A 7 -29.70 -23.05 23.25
C SER A 7 -28.87 -22.72 22.02
N LYS A 8 -29.48 -22.00 21.08
CA LYS A 8 -28.83 -21.38 19.93
C LYS A 8 -27.87 -20.32 20.51
N LYS A 9 -26.69 -20.74 20.99
CA LYS A 9 -25.56 -19.83 21.15
C LYS A 9 -25.42 -19.19 19.78
N SER A 10 -25.81 -17.93 19.72
CA SER A 10 -25.86 -17.20 18.49
C SER A 10 -24.40 -17.00 18.09
N ASP A 11 -24.05 -17.17 16.83
CA ASP A 11 -22.74 -16.77 16.29
C ASP A 11 -22.42 -15.26 16.50
N LEU A 12 -23.30 -14.55 17.21
CA LEU A 12 -23.22 -13.16 17.67
C LEU A 12 -22.42 -12.99 18.97
N ASP A 13 -22.11 -14.08 19.69
CA ASP A 13 -21.28 -14.05 20.90
C ASP A 13 -19.77 -14.24 20.62
N LEU A 14 -19.33 -14.03 19.36
CA LEU A 14 -17.90 -13.99 19.06
C LEU A 14 -17.27 -12.80 19.80
N PRO A 15 -16.25 -13.02 20.66
CA PRO A 15 -15.54 -11.92 21.29
C PRO A 15 -15.03 -10.98 20.20
N LYS A 16 -15.52 -9.75 20.21
CA LYS A 16 -15.14 -8.71 19.25
C LYS A 16 -13.67 -8.38 19.50
N GLU A 17 -12.79 -9.02 18.76
CA GLU A 17 -11.35 -8.79 18.86
C GLU A 17 -11.05 -7.30 18.68
N PRO A 18 -10.21 -6.71 19.55
CA PRO A 18 -9.92 -5.28 19.51
C PRO A 18 -9.40 -4.88 18.13
N ILE A 19 -10.04 -3.88 17.55
CA ILE A 19 -9.75 -3.39 16.19
C ILE A 19 -8.40 -2.69 16.17
N PHE A 20 -8.03 -2.06 17.28
CA PHE A 20 -6.76 -1.36 17.47
C PHE A 20 -5.75 -2.26 18.17
N THR A 21 -4.72 -2.66 17.42
CA THR A 21 -3.52 -3.29 17.97
C THR A 21 -2.30 -2.42 17.70
N PRO A 22 -1.24 -2.50 18.54
CA PRO A 22 -0.01 -1.73 18.30
C PRO A 22 0.57 -1.95 16.90
N ARG A 23 0.45 -3.18 16.36
CA ARG A 23 0.90 -3.52 15.01
C ARG A 23 0.07 -2.85 13.92
N PHE A 24 -1.25 -2.72 14.13
CA PHE A 24 -2.10 -1.97 13.21
C PHE A 24 -1.72 -0.49 13.18
N ALA A 25 -1.43 0.10 14.34
CA ALA A 25 -0.91 1.48 14.40
C ALA A 25 0.43 1.62 13.65
N VAL A 26 1.37 0.69 13.86
CA VAL A 26 2.65 0.68 13.12
C VAL A 26 2.43 0.55 11.62
N ALA A 27 1.53 -0.33 11.18
CA ALA A 27 1.21 -0.49 9.76
C ALA A 27 0.65 0.81 9.15
N LEU A 28 -0.28 1.47 9.84
CA LEU A 28 -0.83 2.75 9.39
C LEU A 28 0.23 3.85 9.34
N VAL A 29 1.12 3.92 10.33
CA VAL A 29 2.22 4.87 10.35
C VAL A 29 3.17 4.62 9.18
N LEU A 30 3.53 3.37 8.89
CA LEU A 30 4.40 3.04 7.75
C LEU A 30 3.76 3.42 6.41
N ILE A 31 2.47 3.15 6.23
CA ILE A 31 1.74 3.54 5.02
C ILE A 31 1.70 5.07 4.90
N ALA A 32 1.34 5.77 5.97
CA ALA A 32 1.26 7.23 5.99
C ALA A 32 2.62 7.89 5.74
N LEU A 33 3.70 7.35 6.32
CA LEU A 33 5.07 7.79 6.09
C LEU A 33 5.50 7.54 4.64
N GLY A 34 5.19 6.37 4.08
CA GLY A 34 5.50 6.06 2.69
C GLY A 34 4.80 7.02 1.72
N ILE A 35 3.51 7.25 1.90
CA ILE A 35 2.72 8.22 1.10
C ILE A 35 3.26 9.63 1.31
N GLY A 36 3.44 10.05 2.57
CA GLY A 36 3.96 11.37 2.91
C GLY A 36 5.34 11.63 2.32
N TRP A 37 6.21 10.61 2.28
CA TRP A 37 7.54 10.71 1.67
C TRP A 37 7.46 10.90 0.14
N ILE A 38 6.59 10.13 -0.54
CA ILE A 38 6.36 10.29 -1.99
C ILE A 38 5.85 11.71 -2.29
N VAL A 39 4.89 12.20 -1.51
CA VAL A 39 4.33 13.55 -1.66
C VAL A 39 5.38 14.63 -1.39
N TYR A 40 6.13 14.50 -0.29
CA TYR A 40 7.20 15.43 0.08
C TYR A 40 8.27 15.50 -1.01
N TYR A 41 8.72 14.36 -1.51
CA TYR A 41 9.71 14.32 -2.57
C TYR A 41 9.17 14.97 -3.85
N TYR A 42 7.95 14.64 -4.26
CA TYR A 42 7.38 15.16 -5.50
C TYR A 42 7.14 16.67 -5.46
N VAL A 43 6.61 17.21 -4.36
CA VAL A 43 6.20 18.62 -4.28
C VAL A 43 7.35 19.52 -3.79
N GLY A 44 8.23 19.01 -2.93
CA GLY A 44 9.20 19.83 -2.19
C GLY A 44 10.66 19.65 -2.59
N VAL A 45 11.03 18.53 -3.24
CA VAL A 45 12.44 18.20 -3.50
C VAL A 45 12.75 18.09 -4.99
N ARG A 46 11.83 17.49 -5.76
CA ARG A 46 11.96 17.29 -7.20
C ARG A 46 12.10 18.64 -7.92
N PRO A 47 13.04 18.77 -8.87
CA PRO A 47 13.10 19.93 -9.74
C PRO A 47 11.88 19.95 -10.69
N ASN A 48 11.28 21.12 -10.86
CA ASN A 48 10.12 21.31 -11.74
C ASN A 48 10.49 21.30 -13.23
N GLU A 49 11.78 21.44 -13.53
CA GLU A 49 12.33 21.52 -14.89
C GLU A 49 13.42 20.48 -15.07
N VAL A 50 13.55 19.95 -16.30
CA VAL A 50 14.57 18.97 -16.64
C VAL A 50 15.96 19.61 -16.52
N GLY A 51 16.76 19.13 -15.57
CA GLY A 51 18.08 19.71 -15.26
C GLY A 51 18.05 20.85 -14.24
N GLY A 52 16.91 21.14 -13.62
CA GLY A 52 16.81 22.09 -12.52
C GLY A 52 17.44 21.55 -11.22
N ASP A 53 17.75 22.45 -10.30
CA ASP A 53 18.34 22.09 -9.01
C ASP A 53 17.30 21.47 -8.06
N PHE A 54 17.68 20.36 -7.42
CA PHE A 54 16.87 19.76 -6.37
C PHE A 54 16.81 20.70 -5.16
N THR A 55 15.62 20.84 -4.57
CA THR A 55 15.41 21.69 -3.38
C THR A 55 15.40 20.82 -2.11
N GLY A 56 15.82 21.37 -0.97
CA GLY A 56 15.78 20.67 0.33
C GLY A 56 17.13 20.15 0.84
N PRO A 57 17.17 19.22 1.81
CA PRO A 57 18.42 18.80 2.44
C PRO A 57 19.34 18.03 1.48
N LYS A 58 20.64 18.34 1.48
CA LYS A 58 21.67 17.69 0.63
C LYS A 58 21.60 16.14 0.58
N PRO A 59 21.33 15.42 1.69
CA PRO A 59 21.21 13.96 1.65
C PRO A 59 20.06 13.49 0.76
N VAL A 60 18.92 14.19 0.78
CA VAL A 60 17.72 13.83 0.03
C VAL A 60 17.90 14.14 -1.46
N GLN A 61 18.58 15.23 -1.78
CA GLN A 61 18.90 15.58 -3.17
C GLN A 61 19.77 14.51 -3.84
N LYS A 62 20.81 14.02 -3.15
CA LYS A 62 21.74 13.00 -3.67
C LYS A 62 21.05 11.67 -4.03
N LEU A 63 19.92 11.36 -3.40
CA LEU A 63 19.16 10.15 -3.67
C LEU A 63 18.34 10.26 -4.96
N GLU A 64 18.01 11.46 -5.45
CA GLU A 64 17.21 11.70 -6.66
C GLU A 64 16.02 10.72 -6.77
N GLY A 65 15.92 9.95 -7.86
CA GLY A 65 14.86 8.97 -8.08
C GLY A 65 14.83 7.79 -7.10
N TRP A 66 15.85 7.57 -6.26
CA TRP A 66 15.82 6.57 -5.19
C TRP A 66 14.86 6.97 -4.06
N ASN A 67 14.52 8.26 -3.92
CA ASN A 67 13.56 8.69 -2.91
C ASN A 67 12.16 8.08 -3.14
N TYR A 68 11.74 7.92 -4.40
CA TYR A 68 10.49 7.21 -4.71
C TYR A 68 10.55 5.76 -4.26
N LEU A 69 11.67 5.07 -4.50
CA LEU A 69 11.83 3.68 -4.09
C LEU A 69 11.67 3.54 -2.57
N ILE A 70 12.27 4.43 -1.79
CA ILE A 70 12.13 4.43 -0.33
C ILE A 70 10.66 4.61 0.08
N GLY A 71 9.96 5.58 -0.52
CA GLY A 71 8.55 5.81 -0.25
C GLY A 71 7.66 4.61 -0.57
N PHE A 72 7.85 4.00 -1.73
CA PHE A 72 7.11 2.80 -2.14
C PHE A 72 7.45 1.58 -1.27
N VAL A 73 8.72 1.37 -0.92
CA VAL A 73 9.13 0.28 -0.03
C VAL A 73 8.49 0.45 1.36
N LEU A 74 8.48 1.65 1.92
CA LEU A 74 7.79 1.93 3.19
C LEU A 74 6.29 1.65 3.11
N LEU A 75 5.65 2.05 2.01
CA LEU A 75 4.24 1.79 1.75
C LEU A 75 3.97 0.27 1.67
N PHE A 76 4.75 -0.46 0.88
CA PHE A 76 4.60 -1.91 0.71
C PHE A 76 4.90 -2.67 1.99
N LEU A 77 5.91 -2.26 2.76
CA LEU A 77 6.18 -2.83 4.08
C LEU A 77 5.02 -2.58 5.04
N GLY A 78 4.45 -1.37 5.04
CA GLY A 78 3.27 -1.06 5.85
C GLY A 78 2.07 -1.95 5.50
N LEU A 79 1.82 -2.19 4.21
CA LEU A 79 0.78 -3.12 3.76
C LEU A 79 1.10 -4.58 4.12
N ALA A 80 2.35 -5.03 3.98
CA ALA A 80 2.76 -6.38 4.35
C ALA A 80 2.62 -6.62 5.87
N VAL A 81 2.98 -5.64 6.70
CA VAL A 81 2.75 -5.69 8.16
C VAL A 81 1.25 -5.69 8.47
N ALA A 82 0.44 -4.98 7.67
CA ALA A 82 -1.01 -5.01 7.77
C ALA A 82 -1.62 -6.38 7.45
N ALA A 83 -0.89 -7.31 6.81
CA ALA A 83 -1.36 -8.68 6.55
C ALA A 83 -1.31 -9.60 7.78
N HIS A 84 -0.78 -9.16 8.93
CA HIS A 84 -0.70 -9.99 10.12
C HIS A 84 -2.09 -10.24 10.76
N PRO A 85 -2.41 -11.44 11.27
CA PRO A 85 -3.72 -11.76 11.88
C PRO A 85 -4.17 -10.90 13.07
N LYS A 86 -3.28 -10.09 13.65
CA LYS A 86 -3.60 -9.18 14.75
C LYS A 86 -4.12 -7.82 14.26
N THR A 87 -4.06 -7.56 12.95
CA THR A 87 -4.63 -6.38 12.33
C THR A 87 -6.02 -6.73 11.78
N PRO A 88 -6.91 -5.75 11.58
CA PRO A 88 -8.21 -5.99 10.95
C PRO A 88 -8.11 -6.49 9.50
N LEU A 89 -7.05 -6.13 8.77
CA LEU A 89 -6.80 -6.53 7.38
C LEU A 89 -6.18 -7.93 7.25
N GLY A 90 -5.59 -8.48 8.31
CA GLY A 90 -4.94 -9.78 8.29
C GLY A 90 -5.79 -10.95 8.80
N ARG A 91 -7.08 -10.76 9.09
CA ARG A 91 -7.98 -11.81 9.62
C ARG A 91 -9.34 -11.86 8.95
N GLY A 92 -9.92 -13.06 8.86
CA GLY A 92 -11.24 -13.30 8.30
C GLY A 92 -11.42 -12.66 6.92
N ARG A 93 -12.51 -11.91 6.73
CA ARG A 93 -12.82 -11.23 5.45
C ARG A 93 -11.82 -10.11 5.11
N GLY A 94 -11.06 -9.59 6.09
CA GLY A 94 -10.07 -8.54 5.88
C GLY A 94 -8.95 -8.97 4.94
N VAL A 95 -8.55 -10.25 5.00
CA VAL A 95 -7.50 -10.81 4.14
C VAL A 95 -7.91 -10.76 2.67
N VAL A 96 -9.18 -11.10 2.39
CA VAL A 96 -9.75 -11.06 1.03
C VAL A 96 -9.77 -9.64 0.49
N VAL A 97 -10.20 -8.68 1.33
CA VAL A 97 -10.25 -7.26 0.96
C VAL A 97 -8.83 -6.72 0.71
N GLY A 98 -7.87 -7.09 1.56
CA GLY A 98 -6.46 -6.71 1.38
C GLY A 98 -5.84 -7.28 0.11
N MET A 99 -6.06 -8.58 -0.15
CA MET A 99 -5.56 -9.27 -1.35
C MET A 99 -6.14 -8.67 -2.62
N LEU A 100 -7.48 -8.63 -2.73
CA LEU A 100 -8.16 -8.08 -3.92
C LEU A 100 -7.85 -6.59 -4.09
N GLY A 101 -7.81 -5.83 -3.01
CA GLY A 101 -7.45 -4.42 -3.03
C GLY A 101 -6.06 -4.20 -3.63
N CYS A 102 -5.04 -4.94 -3.16
CA CYS A 102 -3.68 -4.81 -3.69
C CYS A 102 -3.61 -5.22 -5.17
N PHE A 103 -4.30 -6.28 -5.58
CA PHE A 103 -4.30 -6.70 -6.99
C PHE A 103 -5.03 -5.73 -7.90
N VAL A 104 -6.19 -5.22 -7.49
CA VAL A 104 -6.95 -4.24 -8.29
C VAL A 104 -6.17 -2.93 -8.39
N ILE A 105 -5.57 -2.44 -7.29
CA ILE A 105 -4.73 -1.25 -7.30
C ILE A 105 -3.50 -1.46 -8.20
N GLY A 106 -2.82 -2.60 -8.08
CA GLY A 106 -1.68 -2.93 -8.91
C GLY A 106 -2.03 -3.01 -10.40
N LEU A 107 -3.18 -3.61 -10.73
CA LEU A 107 -3.69 -3.69 -12.10
C LEU A 107 -4.05 -2.31 -12.65
N ILE A 108 -4.80 -1.52 -11.89
CA ILE A 108 -5.14 -0.14 -12.29
C ILE A 108 -3.86 0.67 -12.52
N TRP A 109 -2.86 0.52 -11.65
CA TRP A 109 -1.57 1.22 -11.78
C TRP A 109 -0.88 0.93 -13.11
N ILE A 110 -0.73 -0.36 -13.46
CA ILE A 110 -0.09 -0.73 -14.74
C ILE A 110 -0.96 -0.34 -15.95
N CYS A 111 -2.28 -0.44 -15.84
CA CYS A 111 -3.18 -0.02 -16.91
C CYS A 111 -3.07 1.49 -17.18
N VAL A 112 -3.06 2.32 -16.13
CA VAL A 112 -2.84 3.77 -16.26
C VAL A 112 -1.48 4.03 -16.89
N PHE A 113 -0.41 3.38 -16.40
CA PHE A 113 0.92 3.54 -17.01
C PHE A 113 0.91 3.25 -18.51
N TYR A 114 0.37 2.11 -18.94
CA TYR A 114 0.36 1.71 -20.35
C TYR A 114 -0.52 2.60 -21.23
N VAL A 115 -1.68 3.05 -20.72
CA VAL A 115 -2.58 3.93 -21.47
C VAL A 115 -1.93 5.29 -21.74
N PHE A 116 -1.16 5.81 -20.79
CA PHE A 116 -0.57 7.14 -20.89
C PHE A 116 0.90 7.16 -21.35
N ALA A 117 1.52 5.98 -21.51
CA ALA A 117 2.95 5.80 -21.76
C ALA A 117 3.52 6.60 -22.94
N ASN A 118 2.71 6.88 -23.96
CA ASN A 118 3.21 7.42 -25.23
C ASN A 118 3.13 8.95 -25.35
N ASP A 119 2.13 9.62 -24.77
CA ASP A 119 1.88 11.05 -25.06
C ASP A 119 1.60 11.94 -23.84
N HIS A 120 1.31 11.37 -22.66
CA HIS A 120 0.73 12.15 -21.55
C HIS A 120 1.28 11.80 -20.15
N LEU A 121 2.35 11.00 -20.04
CA LEU A 121 2.93 10.66 -18.73
C LEU A 121 3.36 11.90 -17.93
N ASP A 122 3.82 12.96 -18.60
CA ASP A 122 4.30 14.19 -17.95
C ASP A 122 3.23 14.91 -17.11
N LYS A 123 1.95 14.69 -17.44
CA LYS A 123 0.81 15.34 -16.77
C LYS A 123 0.32 14.57 -15.54
N ILE A 124 0.77 13.33 -15.36
CA ILE A 124 0.29 12.47 -14.28
C ILE A 124 1.30 12.49 -13.14
N TRP A 125 0.82 12.93 -11.98
CA TRP A 125 1.60 12.94 -10.74
C TRP A 125 2.17 11.55 -10.45
N VAL A 126 3.47 11.48 -10.12
CA VAL A 126 4.24 10.29 -9.75
C VAL A 126 4.64 9.43 -10.95
N PHE A 127 3.85 9.39 -12.02
CA PHE A 127 4.16 8.56 -13.18
C PHE A 127 5.24 9.16 -14.09
N ASN A 128 5.35 10.50 -14.12
CA ASN A 128 6.28 11.25 -14.97
C ASN A 128 7.77 10.95 -14.72
N ASP A 129 8.17 10.71 -13.46
CA ASP A 129 9.59 10.48 -13.11
C ASP A 129 10.01 9.01 -13.10
N LEU A 130 9.04 8.10 -13.02
CA LEU A 130 9.33 6.69 -12.76
C LEU A 130 9.71 5.92 -14.02
N GLY A 131 9.25 6.35 -15.20
CA GLY A 131 9.48 5.63 -16.46
C GLY A 131 9.14 4.14 -16.33
N GLN A 132 10.07 3.24 -16.66
CA GLN A 132 9.88 1.79 -16.55
C GLN A 132 9.71 1.28 -15.11
N LYS A 133 10.14 2.05 -14.10
CA LYS A 133 9.97 1.68 -12.67
C LYS A 133 8.49 1.69 -12.25
N ASN A 134 7.59 2.32 -13.01
CA ASN A 134 6.15 2.20 -12.81
C ASN A 134 5.66 0.75 -12.89
N LEU A 135 6.26 -0.06 -13.78
CA LEU A 135 5.93 -1.48 -13.88
C LEU A 135 6.38 -2.25 -12.62
N LEU A 136 7.53 -1.89 -12.06
CA LEU A 136 8.05 -2.47 -10.82
C LEU A 136 7.13 -2.16 -9.62
N VAL A 137 6.56 -0.95 -9.56
CA VAL A 137 5.56 -0.58 -8.54
C VAL A 137 4.32 -1.46 -8.65
N GLY A 138 3.81 -1.69 -9.87
CA GLY A 138 2.71 -2.62 -10.12
C GLY A 138 3.00 -4.05 -9.67
N ILE A 139 4.20 -4.56 -9.96
CA ILE A 139 4.67 -5.87 -9.47
C ILE A 139 4.77 -5.89 -7.94
N GLY A 140 5.21 -4.79 -7.32
CA GLY A 140 5.24 -4.64 -5.87
C GLY A 140 3.87 -4.80 -5.22
N PHE A 141 2.83 -4.16 -5.78
CA PHE A 141 1.45 -4.35 -5.32
C PHE A 141 1.00 -5.81 -5.46
N MET A 142 1.38 -6.50 -6.53
CA MET A 142 1.08 -7.92 -6.69
C MET A 142 1.78 -8.79 -5.63
N ALA A 143 3.07 -8.54 -5.35
CA ALA A 143 3.82 -9.26 -4.32
C ALA A 143 3.21 -9.09 -2.91
N VAL A 144 2.77 -7.88 -2.59
CA VAL A 144 2.05 -7.62 -1.33
C VAL A 144 0.69 -8.33 -1.31
N GLY A 145 -0.05 -8.33 -2.42
CA GLY A 145 -1.30 -9.07 -2.56
C GLY A 145 -1.15 -10.57 -2.26
N PHE A 146 -0.07 -11.18 -2.76
CA PHE A 146 0.26 -12.57 -2.41
C PHE A 146 0.59 -12.77 -0.93
N THR A 147 1.19 -11.78 -0.27
CA THR A 147 1.44 -11.85 1.18
C THR A 147 0.13 -12.00 1.95
N PHE A 148 -0.92 -11.27 1.56
CA PHE A 148 -2.27 -11.47 2.11
C PHE A 148 -2.83 -12.85 1.77
N ALA A 149 -2.65 -13.34 0.53
CA ALA A 149 -3.15 -14.66 0.11
C ALA A 149 -2.61 -15.81 0.99
N THR A 150 -1.36 -15.72 1.46
CA THR A 150 -0.76 -16.75 2.34
C THR A 150 -1.30 -16.78 3.78
N LYS A 151 -2.14 -15.81 4.17
CA LYS A 151 -2.67 -15.65 5.53
C LYS A 151 -4.15 -16.02 5.66
N TRP A 152 -4.69 -16.71 4.66
CA TRP A 152 -6.02 -17.29 4.74
C TRP A 152 -6.03 -18.47 5.72
N GLU A 153 -6.56 -18.23 6.92
CA GLU A 153 -7.00 -19.23 7.90
C GLU A 153 -8.43 -18.91 8.35
#